data_AF-A0A3M7D099-F1
#
_entry.id   AF-A0A3M7D099-F1
#
_cell.length_a   1.000
_cell.length_b   1.000
_cell.length_c   1.000
_cell.angle_alpha   90.00
_cell.angle_beta   90.00
_cell.angle_gamma   90.00
#
_symmetry.space_group_name_H-M   'P 1'
#
loop_
_entity.id
_entity.type
_entity.pdbx_description
1 polymer ?
#
loop_
_entity_poly.entity_id
_entity_poly.type
_entity_poly.pdbx_seq_one_letter_code
_entity_poly.pdbx_strand_id
1 'polypeptide(L)'
;MSADSRPIALYPAYITSKPTMLIVKQHFDVIDTGDFTCFRSDSSVLFEVVGQKKSNSRRRELVDPATGESLFQLRRRYLNLKEQWYLEFPGDEQASRQPNFSVAMKWKGWANFDITMDNVAASKAESITLEIRARSVRHTTWDVILEGRNIIEARKIPGVEAPGETARIRNNPAWELDVVAGIDLSI
;
A
#
# COMPACT_ATOMS: atom_id res chain seq x y z
N MET A 1 -18.98 -21.34 6.26
CA MET A 1 -17.77 -22.08 6.69
C MET A 1 -16.59 -21.15 6.46
N SER A 2 -16.22 -20.38 7.49
CA SER A 2 -15.12 -19.43 7.38
C SER A 2 -13.82 -20.22 7.43
N ALA A 3 -13.11 -20.30 6.31
CA ALA A 3 -11.72 -20.72 6.37
C ALA A 3 -10.99 -19.72 7.28
N ASP A 4 -10.32 -20.24 8.32
CA ASP A 4 -9.51 -19.47 9.27
C ASP A 4 -8.48 -18.63 8.50
N SER A 5 -8.86 -17.42 8.10
CA SER A 5 -7.92 -16.48 7.50
C SER A 5 -7.12 -15.88 8.63
N ARG A 6 -5.91 -16.43 8.84
CA ARG A 6 -4.91 -15.85 9.74
C ARG A 6 -4.74 -14.35 9.42
N PRO A 7 -4.59 -13.50 10.44
CA PRO A 7 -4.37 -12.08 10.21
C PRO A 7 -3.01 -11.83 9.54
N ILE A 8 -2.98 -10.83 8.66
CA ILE A 8 -1.78 -10.41 7.94
C ILE A 8 -1.56 -8.92 8.21
N ALA A 9 -0.40 -8.55 8.78
CA ALA A 9 -0.12 -7.16 9.12
C ALA A 9 1.35 -6.77 9.05
N LEU A 10 1.56 -5.49 8.68
CA LEU A 10 2.76 -4.71 9.01
C LEU A 10 2.56 -3.95 10.32
N TYR A 11 1.35 -3.42 10.51
CA TYR A 11 0.93 -2.64 11.66
C TYR A 11 -0.39 -3.20 12.22
N PRO A 12 -0.34 -4.13 13.20
CA PRO A 12 -1.51 -4.89 13.65
C PRO A 12 -2.72 -4.08 14.10
N ALA A 13 -2.53 -2.82 14.52
CA ALA A 13 -3.63 -1.95 14.94
C ALA A 13 -4.65 -1.64 13.82
N TYR A 14 -4.25 -1.77 12.55
CA TYR A 14 -5.11 -1.49 11.39
C TYR A 14 -5.67 -2.74 10.71
N ILE A 15 -5.61 -3.91 11.37
CA ILE A 15 -6.28 -5.12 10.89
C ILE A 15 -7.79 -4.93 10.91
N THR A 16 -8.44 -5.09 9.76
CA THR A 16 -9.90 -5.02 9.71
C THR A 16 -10.56 -6.35 10.08
N SER A 17 -11.65 -6.30 10.85
CA SER A 17 -12.44 -7.50 11.23
C SER A 17 -13.48 -7.91 10.19
N LYS A 18 -13.77 -7.04 9.21
CA LYS A 18 -14.77 -7.25 8.16
C LYS A 18 -14.22 -6.82 6.81
N PRO A 19 -14.74 -7.35 5.69
CA PRO A 19 -14.41 -6.81 4.37
C PRO A 19 -14.61 -5.30 4.35
N THR A 20 -13.61 -4.58 3.86
CA THR A 20 -13.52 -3.12 3.95
C THR A 20 -13.13 -2.55 2.60
N MET A 21 -13.92 -1.60 2.11
CA MET A 21 -13.60 -0.83 0.91
C MET A 21 -12.89 0.46 1.29
N LEU A 22 -11.81 0.76 0.58
CA LEU A 22 -11.05 2.00 0.67
C LEU A 22 -11.04 2.73 -0.67
N ILE A 23 -10.85 4.04 -0.62
CA ILE A 23 -10.57 4.86 -1.80
C ILE A 23 -9.19 5.47 -1.64
N VAL A 24 -8.28 5.23 -2.58
CA VAL A 24 -6.96 5.87 -2.62
C VAL A 24 -6.97 6.90 -3.72
N LYS A 25 -6.78 8.16 -3.35
CA LYS A 25 -6.73 9.28 -4.29
C LYS A 25 -5.34 9.87 -4.31
N GLN A 26 -4.74 9.98 -5.49
CA GLN A 26 -3.55 10.79 -5.67
C GLN A 26 -3.92 12.28 -5.66
N HIS A 27 -3.01 13.12 -5.18
CA HIS A 27 -3.11 14.57 -5.31
C HIS A 27 -2.03 15.07 -6.26
N PHE A 28 -2.45 15.92 -7.19
CA PHE A 28 -1.56 16.68 -8.04
C PHE A 28 -1.78 18.15 -7.72
N ASP A 29 -0.92 18.71 -6.88
CA ASP A 29 -0.84 20.15 -6.73
C ASP A 29 0.45 20.68 -7.37
N VAL A 30 0.50 21.98 -7.67
CA VAL A 30 1.61 22.63 -8.40
C VAL A 30 2.94 22.53 -7.63
N ILE A 31 2.88 22.27 -6.32
CA ILE A 31 4.00 22.26 -5.38
C ILE A 31 4.28 20.85 -4.83
N ASP A 32 3.26 19.99 -4.78
CA ASP A 32 3.29 18.68 -4.11
C ASP A 32 2.97 17.57 -5.11
N THR A 33 4.03 16.95 -5.64
CA THR A 33 3.92 15.91 -6.66
C THR A 33 3.75 14.53 -6.04
N GLY A 34 2.52 14.01 -6.09
CA GLY A 34 2.24 12.59 -5.89
C GLY A 34 2.17 12.16 -4.43
N ASP A 35 1.47 12.96 -3.64
CA ASP A 35 0.91 12.58 -2.35
C ASP A 35 -0.39 11.80 -2.58
N PHE A 36 -0.78 10.95 -1.62
CA PHE A 36 -2.02 10.21 -1.68
C PHE A 36 -2.80 10.37 -0.39
N THR A 37 -4.12 10.29 -0.47
CA THR A 37 -4.98 10.12 0.70
C THR A 37 -5.79 8.86 0.54
N CYS A 38 -5.78 8.04 1.59
CA CYS A 38 -6.59 6.83 1.71
C CYS A 38 -7.82 7.17 2.53
N PHE A 39 -9.00 6.95 1.97
CA PHE A 39 -10.30 7.18 2.58
C PHE A 39 -10.96 5.85 2.90
N ARG A 40 -11.75 5.83 3.98
CA ARG A 40 -12.74 4.77 4.20
C ARG A 40 -13.97 5.02 3.34
N SER A 41 -14.83 4.01 3.23
CA SER A 41 -16.13 4.11 2.54
C SER A 41 -17.05 5.24 3.05
N ASP A 42 -16.91 5.68 4.30
CA ASP A 42 -17.63 6.82 4.86
C ASP A 42 -17.00 8.20 4.55
N SER A 43 -16.00 8.22 3.66
CA SER A 43 -15.21 9.40 3.29
C SER A 43 -14.33 9.97 4.41
N SER A 44 -14.23 9.31 5.56
CA SER A 44 -13.22 9.68 6.57
C SER A 44 -11.82 9.34 6.07
N VAL A 45 -10.86 10.19 6.41
CA VAL A 45 -9.45 9.90 6.10
C VAL A 45 -8.94 8.80 7.02
N LEU A 46 -8.31 7.79 6.41
CA LEU A 46 -7.63 6.71 7.11
C LEU A 46 -6.12 6.98 7.17
N PHE A 47 -5.50 7.29 6.04
CA PHE A 47 -4.06 7.58 5.97
C PHE A 47 -3.76 8.70 4.98
N GLU A 48 -2.66 9.38 5.22
CA GLU A 48 -2.01 10.27 4.24
C GLU A 48 -0.65 9.69 3.87
N VAL A 49 -0.35 9.67 2.57
CA VAL A 49 0.95 9.28 2.03
C VAL A 49 1.64 10.54 1.54
N VAL A 50 2.60 11.03 2.31
CA VAL A 50 3.25 12.31 2.06
C VAL A 50 4.64 12.10 1.46
N GLY A 51 4.94 12.82 0.38
CA GLY A 51 6.26 12.88 -0.21
C GLY A 51 7.16 13.89 0.48
N GLN A 52 8.38 13.49 0.85
CA GLN A 52 9.36 14.45 1.37
C GLN A 52 9.93 15.32 0.24
N LYS A 53 9.67 16.63 0.31
CA LYS A 53 10.24 17.66 -0.58
C LYS A 53 11.77 17.56 -0.59
N LYS A 54 12.39 17.68 -1.78
CA LYS A 54 13.85 17.62 -2.02
C LYS A 54 14.54 16.27 -1.75
N SER A 55 13.80 15.18 -1.53
CA SER A 55 14.41 13.85 -1.39
C SER A 55 14.74 13.23 -2.74
N ASN A 56 16.03 13.04 -3.03
CA ASN A 56 16.50 12.26 -4.18
C ASN A 56 16.03 10.80 -4.14
N SER A 57 15.52 10.33 -2.99
CA SER A 57 15.15 8.93 -2.75
C SER A 57 13.69 8.55 -2.96
N ARG A 58 12.84 9.44 -3.49
CA ARG A 58 11.38 9.22 -3.66
C ARG A 58 10.72 8.67 -2.37
N ARG A 59 11.12 9.20 -1.21
CA ARG A 59 10.57 8.78 0.09
C ARG A 59 9.09 9.09 0.15
N ARG A 60 8.33 8.17 0.74
CA ARG A 60 6.91 8.33 1.02
C ARG A 60 6.67 7.89 2.46
N GLU A 61 6.03 8.76 3.22
CA GLU A 61 5.71 8.53 4.62
C GLU A 61 4.22 8.27 4.74
N LEU A 62 3.85 7.16 5.38
CA LEU A 62 2.47 6.86 5.70
C LEU A 62 2.17 7.43 7.09
N VAL A 63 1.19 8.32 7.16
CA VAL A 63 0.81 9.05 8.38
C VAL A 63 -0.65 8.74 8.72
N ASP A 64 -0.93 8.49 10.00
CA ASP A 64 -2.30 8.54 10.51
C ASP A 64 -2.63 9.99 10.88
N PRO A 65 -3.52 10.68 10.15
CA PRO A 65 -3.85 12.07 10.45
C PRO A 65 -4.64 12.25 11.75
N ALA A 66 -5.26 11.20 12.30
CA ALA A 66 -5.98 11.30 13.57
C ALA A 66 -5.02 11.46 14.76
N THR A 67 -3.85 10.82 14.70
CA THR A 67 -2.81 10.88 15.73
C THR A 67 -1.65 11.81 15.36
N GLY A 68 -1.46 12.07 14.06
CA GLY A 68 -0.27 12.72 13.52
C GLY A 68 0.97 11.82 13.51
N GLU A 69 0.82 10.53 13.82
CA GLU A 69 1.93 9.59 13.89
C GLU A 69 2.32 9.10 12.50
N SER A 70 3.63 9.13 12.22
CA SER A 70 4.22 8.39 11.12
C SER A 70 4.18 6.90 11.46
N LEU A 71 3.62 6.08 10.58
CA LEU A 71 3.58 4.62 10.77
C LEU A 71 4.87 3.98 10.25
N PHE A 72 5.28 4.38 9.05
CA PHE A 72 6.54 3.96 8.42
C PHE A 72 6.84 4.82 7.19
N GLN A 73 8.09 4.75 6.73
CA GLN A 73 8.56 5.36 5.50
C GLN A 73 8.92 4.29 4.47
N LEU A 74 8.29 4.37 3.30
CA LEU A 74 8.70 3.63 2.11
C LEU A 74 9.90 4.31 1.47
N ARG A 75 11.01 3.57 1.36
CA ARG A 75 12.29 4.07 0.86
C ARG A 75 12.81 3.20 -0.26
N ARG A 76 13.47 3.86 -1.23
CA ARG A 76 14.15 3.18 -2.32
C ARG A 76 15.62 2.91 -1.97
N ARG A 77 16.10 1.67 -2.15
CA ARG A 77 17.54 1.36 -2.11
C ARG A 77 18.17 1.74 -3.44
N TYR A 78 19.11 2.68 -3.42
CA TYR A 78 19.91 3.02 -4.59
C TYR A 78 21.11 2.07 -4.69
N LEU A 79 21.48 1.66 -5.91
CA LEU A 79 22.61 0.77 -6.23
C LEU A 79 22.41 -0.74 -6.02
N ASN A 80 21.22 -1.22 -5.63
CA ASN A 80 20.91 -2.66 -5.62
C ASN A 80 20.10 -3.05 -6.87
N LEU A 81 20.58 -4.03 -7.64
CA LEU A 81 19.93 -4.49 -8.89
C LEU A 81 18.69 -5.36 -8.63
N LYS A 82 18.53 -5.93 -7.43
CA LYS A 82 17.51 -6.95 -7.12
C LYS A 82 16.40 -6.50 -6.17
N GLU A 83 16.66 -5.55 -5.26
CA GLU A 83 15.71 -5.11 -4.24
C GLU A 83 15.61 -3.60 -4.24
N GLN A 84 14.47 -3.08 -4.71
CA GLN A 84 14.35 -1.64 -4.95
C GLN A 84 13.75 -0.89 -3.77
N TRP A 85 12.98 -1.52 -2.89
CA TRP A 85 12.21 -0.83 -1.84
C TRP A 85 12.29 -1.55 -0.48
N TYR A 86 12.24 -0.77 0.61
CA TYR A 86 12.19 -1.21 2.00
C TYR A 86 11.35 -0.24 2.85
N LEU A 87 10.88 -0.70 4.01
CA LEU A 87 10.18 0.12 4.99
C LEU A 87 11.12 0.49 6.14
N GLU A 88 10.94 1.69 6.69
CA GLU A 88 11.62 2.17 7.89
C GLU A 88 10.57 2.63 8.89
N PHE A 89 10.57 2.06 10.10
CA PHE A 89 9.58 2.36 11.14
C PHE A 89 10.14 3.41 12.13
N PRO A 90 9.29 4.30 12.68
CA PRO A 90 9.72 5.29 13.65
C PRO A 90 10.16 4.63 14.96
N GLY A 91 11.29 5.09 15.52
CA GLY A 91 11.80 4.63 16.83
C GLY A 91 12.88 3.54 16.79
N ASP A 92 13.26 3.05 15.60
CA ASP A 92 14.15 1.88 15.45
C ASP A 92 15.63 2.21 15.16
N GLU A 93 16.28 3.04 15.99
CA GLU A 93 17.76 3.04 16.04
C GLU A 93 18.32 1.93 16.95
N GLN A 94 17.49 1.29 17.80
CA GLN A 94 17.93 0.26 18.76
C GLN A 94 17.18 -1.08 18.73
N ALA A 95 16.11 -1.26 17.94
CA ALA A 95 15.46 -2.58 17.85
C ALA A 95 16.16 -3.44 16.79
N SER A 96 16.73 -4.56 17.22
CA SER A 96 17.47 -5.53 16.41
C SER A 96 16.61 -6.32 15.40
N ARG A 97 15.34 -5.94 15.20
CA ARG A 97 14.39 -6.70 14.38
C ARG A 97 13.36 -5.79 13.70
N GLN A 98 13.82 -4.95 12.78
CA GLN A 98 12.93 -4.32 11.81
C GLN A 98 12.26 -5.44 10.99
N PRO A 99 10.92 -5.40 10.77
CA PRO A 99 10.27 -6.41 9.96
C PRO A 99 10.85 -6.37 8.55
N ASN A 100 11.16 -7.54 8.00
CA ASN A 100 11.63 -7.62 6.62
C ASN A 100 10.52 -7.09 5.72
N PHE A 101 10.91 -6.24 4.77
CA PHE A 101 10.06 -5.83 3.66
C PHE A 101 10.95 -5.67 2.44
N SER A 102 10.61 -6.38 1.37
CA SER A 102 11.31 -6.29 0.10
C SER A 102 10.33 -6.40 -1.06
N VAL A 103 10.61 -5.63 -2.11
CA VAL A 103 9.82 -5.65 -3.35
C VAL A 103 10.71 -6.15 -4.48
N ALA A 104 10.30 -7.25 -5.09
CA ALA A 104 10.97 -7.88 -6.21
C ALA A 104 10.10 -7.78 -7.47
N MET A 105 10.56 -7.00 -8.45
CA MET A 105 9.88 -6.92 -9.75
C MET A 105 10.05 -8.23 -10.51
N LYS A 106 8.95 -8.83 -10.96
CA LYS A 106 8.98 -10.01 -11.81
C LYS A 106 8.97 -9.55 -13.27
N TRP A 107 10.13 -9.59 -13.93
CA TRP A 107 10.22 -9.41 -15.39
C TRP A 107 9.57 -10.60 -16.10
N LYS A 108 8.25 -10.57 -16.25
CA LYS A 108 7.45 -11.51 -17.05
C LYS A 108 6.48 -10.76 -17.98
N GLY A 109 6.97 -9.70 -18.63
CA GLY A 109 6.26 -8.94 -19.68
C GLY A 109 5.12 -8.04 -19.20
N TRP A 110 4.57 -8.26 -18.01
CA TRP A 110 3.54 -7.41 -17.37
C TRP A 110 4.13 -6.74 -16.13
N ALA A 111 3.55 -5.62 -15.69
CA ALA A 111 3.98 -4.84 -14.53
C ALA A 111 3.74 -5.54 -13.16
N ASN A 112 3.87 -6.87 -13.13
CA ASN A 112 3.69 -7.71 -11.95
C ASN A 112 4.93 -7.69 -11.07
N PHE A 113 4.73 -7.75 -9.77
CA PHE A 113 5.80 -7.82 -8.79
C PHE A 113 5.35 -8.60 -7.57
N ASP A 114 6.33 -9.01 -6.76
CA ASP A 114 6.07 -9.64 -5.48
C ASP A 114 6.57 -8.74 -4.37
N ILE A 115 5.84 -8.75 -3.25
CA ILE A 115 6.25 -8.15 -1.99
C ILE A 115 6.50 -9.30 -1.03
N THR A 116 7.70 -9.38 -0.47
CA THR A 116 8.00 -10.29 0.63
C THR A 116 8.08 -9.48 1.91
N MET A 117 7.36 -9.92 2.94
CA MET A 117 7.34 -9.23 4.23
C MET A 117 7.23 -10.20 5.40
N ASP A 118 7.67 -9.77 6.58
CA ASP A 118 7.37 -10.47 7.83
C ASP A 118 5.93 -10.17 8.26
N ASN A 119 5.15 -11.21 8.60
CA ASN A 119 3.81 -11.05 9.15
C ASN A 119 3.89 -10.75 10.65
N VAL A 120 3.73 -9.48 11.03
CA VAL A 120 3.82 -9.03 12.43
C VAL A 120 2.64 -9.55 13.26
N ALA A 121 1.53 -9.92 12.63
CA ALA A 121 0.37 -10.51 13.31
C ALA A 121 0.54 -12.01 13.63
N ALA A 122 1.57 -12.66 13.10
CA ALA A 122 1.80 -14.08 13.33
C ALA A 122 2.35 -14.33 14.75
N SER A 123 1.85 -15.38 15.41
CA SER A 123 2.34 -15.80 16.73
C SER A 123 3.76 -16.38 16.71
N LYS A 124 4.26 -16.73 15.52
CA LYS A 124 5.63 -17.20 15.26
C LYS A 124 6.21 -16.41 14.11
N ALA A 125 7.53 -16.32 14.04
CA ALA A 125 8.22 -15.66 12.94
C ALA A 125 7.79 -16.29 11.60
N GLU A 126 7.13 -15.49 10.77
CA GLU A 126 6.53 -15.90 9.52
C GLU A 126 6.85 -14.85 8.46
N SER A 127 7.42 -15.30 7.34
CA SER A 127 7.62 -14.48 6.16
C SER A 127 6.63 -14.90 5.09
N ILE A 128 5.93 -13.94 4.51
CA ILE A 128 4.91 -14.15 3.49
C ILE A 128 5.31 -13.47 2.18
N THR A 129 4.75 -13.96 1.09
CA THR A 129 4.89 -13.33 -0.23
C THR A 129 3.52 -12.96 -0.78
N LEU A 130 3.33 -11.65 -1.02
CA LEU A 130 2.18 -11.10 -1.71
C LEU A 130 2.51 -11.00 -3.21
N GLU A 131 1.67 -11.63 -4.01
CA GLU A 131 1.77 -11.61 -5.47
C GLU A 131 0.89 -10.48 -6.02
N ILE A 132 1.51 -9.45 -6.58
CA ILE A 132 0.79 -8.33 -7.18
C ILE A 132 0.65 -8.58 -8.68
N ARG A 133 -0.59 -8.71 -9.15
CA ARG A 133 -0.90 -9.12 -10.52
C ARG A 133 -1.86 -8.16 -11.20
N ALA A 134 -1.47 -7.65 -12.37
CA ALA A 134 -2.38 -6.90 -13.22
C ALA A 134 -3.42 -7.85 -13.83
N ARG A 135 -4.70 -7.55 -13.64
CA ARG A 135 -5.81 -8.32 -14.24
C ARG A 135 -6.19 -7.79 -15.63
N SER A 136 -5.78 -6.56 -15.96
CA SER A 136 -6.11 -5.88 -17.21
C SER A 136 -4.88 -5.37 -17.94
N VAL A 137 -4.91 -5.44 -19.29
CA VAL A 137 -3.82 -4.96 -20.17
C VAL A 137 -3.54 -3.47 -19.99
N ARG A 138 -4.56 -2.69 -19.61
CA ARG A 138 -4.44 -1.25 -19.35
C ARG A 138 -3.98 -0.93 -17.92
N HIS A 139 -3.69 -1.95 -17.11
CA HIS A 139 -3.31 -1.81 -15.71
C HIS A 139 -4.32 -0.99 -14.90
N THR A 140 -5.61 -1.14 -15.18
CA THR A 140 -6.71 -0.46 -14.48
C THR A 140 -7.30 -1.30 -13.36
N THR A 141 -6.83 -2.53 -13.19
CA THR A 141 -7.29 -3.47 -12.17
C THR A 141 -6.13 -4.36 -11.73
N TRP A 142 -5.99 -4.58 -10.43
CA TRP A 142 -4.92 -5.36 -9.83
C TRP A 142 -5.44 -6.27 -8.73
N ASP A 143 -4.76 -7.39 -8.55
CA ASP A 143 -5.01 -8.32 -7.46
C ASP A 143 -3.77 -8.45 -6.60
N VAL A 144 -3.99 -8.46 -5.28
CA VAL A 144 -2.99 -8.81 -4.27
C VAL A 144 -3.34 -10.21 -3.80
N ILE A 145 -2.48 -11.18 -4.14
CA ILE A 145 -2.73 -12.60 -3.91
C ILE A 145 -1.77 -13.11 -2.85
N LEU A 146 -2.30 -13.80 -1.84
CA LEU A 146 -1.52 -14.53 -0.83
C LEU A 146 -1.87 -16.01 -0.93
N GLU A 147 -0.87 -16.86 -1.16
CA GLU A 147 -1.03 -18.32 -1.21
C GLU A 147 -2.15 -18.78 -2.18
N GLY A 148 -2.26 -18.10 -3.32
CA GLY A 148 -3.27 -18.38 -4.34
C GLY A 148 -4.66 -17.79 -4.06
N ARG A 149 -4.87 -17.12 -2.92
CA ARG A 149 -6.12 -16.43 -2.57
C ARG A 149 -6.01 -14.93 -2.78
N ASN A 150 -6.98 -14.32 -3.45
CA ASN A 150 -7.07 -12.86 -3.56
C ASN A 150 -7.47 -12.25 -2.21
N ILE A 151 -6.68 -11.29 -1.72
CA ILE A 151 -6.89 -10.59 -0.45
C ILE A 151 -7.20 -9.11 -0.61
N ILE A 152 -6.77 -8.49 -1.73
CA ILE A 152 -7.11 -7.12 -2.08
C ILE A 152 -7.35 -7.04 -3.59
N GLU A 153 -8.52 -6.56 -3.98
CA GLU A 153 -8.79 -6.17 -5.36
C GLU A 153 -8.71 -4.65 -5.49
N ALA A 154 -7.89 -4.16 -6.42
CA ALA A 154 -7.76 -2.74 -6.73
C ALA A 154 -8.37 -2.43 -8.08
N ARG A 155 -9.22 -1.41 -8.16
CA ARG A 155 -9.88 -0.96 -9.40
C ARG A 155 -9.69 0.54 -9.59
N LYS A 156 -9.22 0.94 -10.76
CA LYS A 156 -9.06 2.36 -11.09
C LYS A 156 -10.44 2.98 -11.29
N ILE A 157 -10.69 4.06 -10.57
CA ILE A 157 -11.88 4.89 -10.77
C ILE A 157 -11.69 5.70 -12.06
N PRO A 158 -12.63 5.63 -13.02
CA PRO A 158 -12.56 6.43 -14.25
C PRO A 158 -12.42 7.93 -13.93
N GLY A 159 -11.64 8.68 -14.71
CA GLY A 159 -11.36 10.10 -14.42
C GLY A 159 -12.61 10.98 -14.31
N VAL A 160 -13.69 10.64 -15.02
CA VAL A 160 -14.99 11.35 -14.92
C VAL A 160 -15.69 11.14 -13.56
N GLU A 161 -15.40 10.05 -12.88
CA GLU A 161 -15.96 9.65 -11.58
C GLU A 161 -14.96 9.81 -10.44
N ALA A 162 -13.69 10.14 -10.76
CA ALA A 162 -12.63 10.28 -9.78
C ALA A 162 -12.89 11.50 -8.88
N PRO A 163 -12.86 11.34 -7.54
CA PRO A 163 -13.11 12.44 -6.63
C PRO A 163 -12.16 13.62 -6.87
N GLY A 164 -12.70 14.80 -7.16
CA GLY A 164 -11.92 16.04 -7.37
C GLY A 164 -11.21 16.16 -8.72
N GLU A 165 -11.62 15.39 -9.74
CA GLU A 165 -11.19 15.65 -11.12
C GLU A 165 -11.68 17.03 -11.59
N THR A 166 -10.80 17.81 -12.21
CA THR A 166 -11.16 19.05 -12.91
C THR A 166 -10.63 19.01 -14.34
N ALA A 167 -11.18 19.82 -15.24
CA ALA A 167 -10.75 19.88 -16.64
C ALA A 167 -9.24 20.17 -16.81
N ARG A 168 -8.58 20.75 -15.79
CA ARG A 168 -7.15 21.05 -15.77
C ARG A 168 -6.27 19.89 -15.28
N ILE A 169 -6.83 18.98 -14.49
CA ILE A 169 -6.13 17.84 -13.87
C ILE A 169 -6.77 16.56 -14.40
N ARG A 170 -6.84 16.44 -15.73
CA ARG A 170 -7.32 15.21 -16.36
C ARG A 170 -6.29 14.11 -16.10
N ASN A 171 -6.74 12.98 -15.55
CA ASN A 171 -5.98 11.79 -15.15
C ASN A 171 -5.55 11.75 -13.68
N ASN A 172 -6.27 12.33 -12.72
CA ASN A 172 -5.94 12.06 -11.33
C ASN A 172 -6.29 10.60 -10.98
N PRO A 173 -5.32 9.69 -10.74
CA PRO A 173 -5.67 8.31 -10.47
C PRO A 173 -6.28 8.22 -9.08
N ALA A 174 -7.55 7.88 -9.06
CA ALA A 174 -8.22 7.36 -7.88
C ALA A 174 -8.45 5.86 -8.06
N TRP A 175 -8.38 5.13 -6.96
CA TRP A 175 -8.51 3.69 -6.91
C TRP A 175 -9.48 3.32 -5.82
N GLU A 176 -10.32 2.33 -6.10
CA GLU A 176 -11.08 1.62 -5.09
C GLU A 176 -10.32 0.34 -4.73
N LEU A 177 -10.21 0.04 -3.44
CA LEU A 177 -9.58 -1.16 -2.92
C LEU A 177 -10.60 -1.94 -2.09
N ASP A 178 -10.90 -3.17 -2.50
CA ASP A 178 -11.72 -4.11 -1.73
C ASP A 178 -10.80 -5.04 -0.94
N VAL A 179 -10.71 -4.82 0.37
CA VAL A 179 -9.84 -5.55 1.29
C VAL A 179 -10.64 -6.59 2.07
N VAL A 180 -10.20 -7.85 2.11
CA VAL A 180 -10.87 -8.89 2.90
C VAL A 180 -10.62 -8.72 4.40
N ALA A 181 -11.47 -9.34 5.23
CA ALA A 181 -11.27 -9.38 6.68
C ALA A 181 -9.92 -10.04 7.05
N GLY A 182 -9.32 -9.57 8.14
CA GLY A 182 -8.05 -10.07 8.67
C GLY A 182 -6.81 -9.42 8.04
N ILE A 183 -6.98 -8.49 7.11
CA ILE A 183 -5.87 -7.78 6.47
C ILE A 183 -5.70 -6.40 7.10
N ASP A 184 -4.45 -6.05 7.36
CA ASP A 184 -4.02 -4.70 7.71
C ASP A 184 -4.21 -3.72 6.56
N LEU A 185 -4.96 -2.65 6.81
CA LEU A 185 -5.29 -1.63 5.82
C LEU A 185 -4.09 -0.75 5.41
N SER A 186 -2.96 -0.83 6.12
CA SER A 186 -1.74 -0.06 5.82
C SER A 186 -0.81 -0.71 4.78
N ILE A 187 -1.09 -1.96 4.37
CA ILE A 187 -0.37 -2.72 3.34
C ILE A 187 -0.69 -2.18 1.94
#